data_AF-A0A9X2N8N7-F1
#
_entry.id   AF-A0A9X2N8N7-F1
#
_cell.length_a   1.000
_cell.length_b   1.000
_cell.length_c   1.000
_cell.angle_alpha   90.00
_cell.angle_beta   90.00
_cell.angle_gamma   90.00
#
_symmetry.space_group_name_H-M   'P 1'
#
loop_
_entity.id
_entity.type
_entity.pdbx_description
1 polymer ?
#
loop_
_entity_poly.entity_id
_entity_poly.type
_entity_poly.pdbx_seq_one_letter_code
_entity_poly.pdbx_strand_id
1 'polypeptide(L)'
;MSIETTAADEVTVLARVAAMLRELLEEYGLDDAEITMDTTFHDDLELESVDLVALSGQLREHYGDRVNFATFIAERDLDEIIALTVGELVGHIVTSLRASA
;
A
#
# COMPACT_ATOMS: atom_id res chain seq x y z
N MET A 1 -26.15 -4.08 8.99
CA MET A 1 -25.76 -3.53 7.68
C MET A 1 -24.55 -2.61 7.89
N SER A 2 -23.39 -3.17 8.25
CA SER A 2 -22.18 -2.37 8.57
C SER A 2 -20.86 -3.00 8.10
N ILE A 3 -20.90 -4.20 7.50
CA ILE A 3 -19.71 -4.87 6.94
C ILE A 3 -19.54 -4.61 5.43
N GLU A 4 -20.60 -4.18 4.74
CA GLU A 4 -20.59 -3.99 3.28
C GLU A 4 -19.74 -2.78 2.84
N THR A 5 -19.59 -1.78 3.71
CA THR A 5 -18.81 -0.58 3.42
C THR A 5 -17.30 -0.85 3.46
N THR A 6 -16.81 -1.64 4.43
CA THR A 6 -15.36 -1.88 4.61
C THR A 6 -14.76 -2.66 3.45
N ALA A 7 -15.41 -3.74 3.02
CA ALA A 7 -14.92 -4.52 1.89
C ALA A 7 -14.87 -3.70 0.59
N ALA A 8 -15.82 -2.78 0.38
CA ALA A 8 -15.83 -1.90 -0.77
C ALA A 8 -14.71 -0.84 -0.71
N ASP A 9 -14.43 -0.30 0.48
CA ASP A 9 -13.30 0.61 0.70
C ASP A 9 -11.96 -0.09 0.43
N GLU A 10 -11.78 -1.30 0.98
CA GLU A 10 -10.56 -2.10 0.81
C GLU A 10 -10.30 -2.43 -0.66
N VAL A 11 -11.30 -2.88 -1.41
CA VAL A 11 -11.16 -3.17 -2.85
C VAL A 11 -10.81 -1.90 -3.64
N THR A 12 -11.41 -0.76 -3.30
CA THR A 12 -11.12 0.52 -3.96
C THR A 12 -9.71 0.98 -3.68
N VAL A 13 -9.27 0.91 -2.42
CA VAL A 13 -7.92 1.27 -2.00
C VAL A 13 -6.90 0.31 -2.59
N LEU A 14 -7.16 -1.00 -2.59
CA LEU A 14 -6.31 -2.01 -3.22
C LEU A 14 -6.11 -1.72 -4.70
N ALA A 15 -7.19 -1.50 -5.45
CA ALA A 15 -7.10 -1.16 -6.87
C ALA A 15 -6.25 0.10 -7.10
N ARG A 16 -6.37 1.08 -6.20
CA ARG A 16 -5.62 2.34 -6.29
C ARG A 16 -4.14 2.17 -5.95
N VAL A 17 -3.82 1.44 -4.88
CA VAL A 17 -2.45 1.10 -4.46
C VAL A 17 -1.78 0.24 -5.52
N ALA A 18 -2.48 -0.76 -6.05
CA ALA A 18 -2.00 -1.60 -7.14
C ALA A 18 -1.69 -0.78 -8.40
N ALA A 19 -2.47 0.26 -8.71
CA ALA A 19 -2.14 1.17 -9.81
C ALA A 19 -0.83 1.95 -9.56
N MET A 20 -0.63 2.51 -8.35
CA MET A 20 0.63 3.21 -8.01
C MET A 20 1.84 2.28 -8.02
N LEU A 21 1.66 1.05 -7.54
CA LEU A 21 2.69 0.02 -7.57
C LEU A 21 3.04 -0.38 -9.01
N ARG A 22 2.06 -0.54 -9.90
CA ARG A 22 2.32 -0.81 -11.32
C ARG A 22 3.15 0.29 -11.99
N GLU A 23 2.93 1.56 -11.63
CA GLU A 23 3.76 2.65 -12.15
C GLU A 23 5.22 2.54 -11.70
N LEU A 24 5.48 2.08 -10.47
CA LEU A 24 6.84 1.81 -9.99
C LEU A 24 7.44 0.55 -10.66
N LEU A 25 6.62 -0.49 -10.83
CA LEU A 25 7.00 -1.77 -11.43
C LEU A 25 7.22 -1.69 -12.94
N GLU A 26 6.70 -0.67 -13.62
CA GLU A 26 6.91 -0.42 -15.04
C GLU A 26 8.40 -0.30 -15.38
N GLU A 27 9.19 0.35 -14.50
CA GLU A 27 10.64 0.49 -14.69
C GLU A 27 11.38 -0.85 -14.64
N TYR A 28 10.79 -1.85 -13.98
CA TYR A 28 11.31 -3.21 -13.85
C TYR A 28 10.68 -4.19 -14.85
N GLY A 29 9.71 -3.75 -15.67
CA GLY A 29 8.97 -4.60 -16.60
C GLY A 29 7.99 -5.57 -15.92
N LEU A 30 7.50 -5.21 -14.74
CA LEU A 30 6.58 -5.99 -13.91
C LEU A 30 5.17 -5.36 -13.85
N ASP A 31 4.78 -4.58 -14.87
CA ASP A 31 3.48 -3.88 -14.91
C ASP A 31 2.26 -4.83 -14.98
N ASP A 32 2.46 -6.06 -15.45
CA ASP A 32 1.43 -7.13 -15.50
C ASP A 32 1.39 -7.99 -14.23
N ALA A 33 2.20 -7.68 -13.20
CA ALA A 33 2.22 -8.44 -11.95
C ALA A 33 0.84 -8.46 -11.26
N GLU A 34 0.46 -9.63 -10.75
CA GLU A 34 -0.81 -9.80 -10.05
C GLU A 34 -0.70 -9.27 -8.62
N ILE A 35 -1.11 -8.03 -8.41
CA ILE A 35 -1.11 -7.39 -7.08
C ILE A 35 -2.42 -7.73 -6.36
N THR A 36 -2.32 -8.56 -5.33
CA THR A 36 -3.42 -8.97 -4.44
C THR A 36 -3.16 -8.50 -3.01
N MET A 37 -4.08 -8.79 -2.07
CA MET A 37 -3.84 -8.47 -0.65
C MET A 37 -2.75 -9.34 0.00
N ASP A 38 -2.42 -10.49 -0.60
CA ASP A 38 -1.38 -11.40 -0.10
C ASP A 38 0.00 -11.10 -0.71
N THR A 39 0.04 -10.24 -1.74
CA THR A 39 1.27 -9.81 -2.42
C THR A 39 2.20 -9.09 -1.44
N THR A 40 3.45 -9.52 -1.40
CA THR A 40 4.50 -8.99 -0.51
C THR A 40 5.30 -7.90 -1.22
N PHE A 41 5.57 -6.78 -0.54
CA PHE A 41 6.36 -5.69 -1.13
C PHE A 41 7.78 -6.13 -1.52
N HIS A 42 8.41 -6.98 -0.71
CA HIS A 42 9.80 -7.39 -0.95
C HIS A 42 9.92 -8.70 -1.75
N ASP A 43 9.18 -9.76 -1.39
CA ASP A 43 9.35 -11.08 -2.02
C ASP A 43 8.68 -11.18 -3.40
N ASP A 44 7.50 -10.57 -3.56
CA ASP A 44 6.68 -10.68 -4.78
C ASP A 44 6.92 -9.51 -5.74
N LEU A 45 7.09 -8.30 -5.19
CA LEU A 45 7.30 -7.07 -5.97
C LEU A 45 8.76 -6.62 -6.03
N GLU A 46 9.67 -7.28 -5.29
CA GLU A 46 11.11 -6.98 -5.26
C GLU A 46 11.43 -5.50 -4.99
N LEU A 47 10.55 -4.80 -4.26
CA LEU A 47 10.67 -3.35 -4.06
C LEU A 47 11.88 -3.03 -3.17
N GLU A 48 12.65 -2.06 -3.62
CA GLU A 48 13.77 -1.52 -2.86
C GLU A 48 13.29 -0.49 -1.83
N SER A 49 14.17 -0.16 -0.88
CA SER A 49 13.90 0.89 0.10
C SER A 49 13.58 2.25 -0.55
N VAL A 50 14.12 2.50 -1.75
CA VAL A 50 13.83 3.72 -2.53
C VAL A 50 12.41 3.71 -3.09
N ASP A 51 11.91 2.57 -3.57
CA ASP A 51 10.56 2.44 -4.09
C ASP A 51 9.51 2.64 -2.98
N LEU A 52 9.80 2.16 -1.76
CA LEU A 52 8.93 2.40 -0.60
C LEU A 52 8.83 3.89 -0.24
N VAL A 53 9.93 4.65 -0.38
CA VAL A 53 9.93 6.10 -0.18
C VAL A 53 9.15 6.80 -1.31
N ALA A 54 9.31 6.36 -2.56
CA ALA A 54 8.54 6.87 -3.70
C ALA A 54 7.04 6.61 -3.53
N LEU A 55 6.66 5.40 -3.14
CA LEU A 55 5.29 5.01 -2.83
C LEU A 55 4.72 5.85 -1.67
N SER A 56 5.50 6.07 -0.61
CA SER A 56 5.11 6.95 0.51
C SER A 56 4.74 8.35 0.02
N GLY A 57 5.53 8.89 -0.92
CA GLY A 57 5.27 10.16 -1.58
C GLY A 57 3.94 10.16 -2.31
N GLN A 58 3.73 9.19 -3.21
CA GLN A 58 2.50 9.07 -4.00
C GLN A 58 1.25 8.92 -3.12
N LEU A 59 1.32 8.08 -2.07
CA LEU A 59 0.24 7.92 -1.10
C LEU A 59 -0.09 9.22 -0.41
N ARG A 60 0.92 9.98 0.02
CA ARG A 60 0.72 11.28 0.66
C ARG A 60 0.17 12.33 -0.31
N GLU A 61 0.56 12.32 -1.57
CA GLU A 61 -0.01 13.23 -2.57
C GLU A 61 -1.49 12.91 -2.86
N HIS A 62 -1.85 11.63 -2.87
CA HIS A 62 -3.23 11.19 -3.12
C HIS A 62 -4.16 11.27 -1.91
N TYR A 63 -3.72 10.81 -0.75
CA TYR A 63 -4.52 10.75 0.48
C TYR A 63 -4.25 11.92 1.44
N GLY A 64 -3.25 12.74 1.15
CA GLY A 64 -2.84 13.86 2.01
C GLY A 64 -2.18 13.39 3.30
N ASP A 65 -2.32 14.21 4.33
CA ASP A 65 -1.85 13.91 5.70
C ASP A 65 -2.70 12.83 6.42
N ARG A 66 -3.72 12.27 5.73
CA ARG A 66 -4.55 11.20 6.30
C ARG A 66 -3.81 9.87 6.36
N VAL A 67 -2.90 9.60 5.43
CA VAL A 67 -2.14 8.35 5.36
C VAL A 67 -0.67 8.69 5.43
N ASN A 68 0.00 8.25 6.49
CA ASN A 68 1.43 8.46 6.65
C ASN A 68 2.18 7.13 6.59
N PHE A 69 2.43 6.67 5.35
CA PHE A 69 3.13 5.40 5.12
C PHE A 69 4.57 5.44 5.64
N ALA A 70 5.25 6.59 5.57
CA ALA A 70 6.59 6.74 6.12
C ALA A 70 6.62 6.49 7.63
N THR A 71 5.63 7.00 8.38
CA THR A 71 5.48 6.70 9.80
C THR A 71 5.15 5.23 10.03
N PHE A 72 4.22 4.66 9.25
CA PHE A 72 3.84 3.25 9.36
C PHE A 72 5.02 2.28 9.15
N ILE A 73 5.93 2.58 8.22
CA ILE A 73 7.16 1.82 8.00
C ILE A 73 8.20 2.09 9.10
N ALA A 74 8.34 3.34 9.55
CA ALA A 74 9.31 3.71 10.58
C ALA A 74 9.02 3.11 11.96
N GLU A 75 7.76 2.74 12.23
CA GLU A 75 7.34 2.07 13.46
C GLU A 75 7.54 0.54 13.41
N ARG A 76 7.95 -0.02 12.26
CA ARG A 76 8.12 -1.46 12.03
C ARG A 76 9.58 -1.88 12.01
N ASP A 77 9.82 -3.13 12.41
CA ASP A 77 11.13 -3.76 12.27
C ASP A 77 11.43 -4.16 10.81
N LEU A 78 12.72 -4.33 10.48
CA LEU A 78 13.14 -4.73 9.12
C LEU A 78 12.47 -6.03 8.65
N ASP A 79 12.36 -7.03 9.52
CA ASP A 79 11.66 -8.29 9.23
C ASP A 79 10.17 -8.05 8.91
N GLU A 80 9.51 -7.12 9.61
CA GLU A 80 8.11 -6.78 9.35
C GLU A 80 7.93 -5.98 8.06
N ILE A 81 8.90 -5.14 7.70
CA ILE A 81 8.91 -4.40 6.43
C ILE A 81 9.07 -5.37 5.26
N ILE A 82 9.96 -6.35 5.40
CA ILE A 82 10.19 -7.38 4.38
C ILE A 82 8.95 -8.27 4.21
N ALA A 83 8.29 -8.64 5.32
CA ALA A 83 7.06 -9.42 5.32
C ALA A 83 5.79 -8.58 5.07
N LEU A 84 5.94 -7.29 4.76
CA LEU A 84 4.80 -6.41 4.57
C LEU A 84 4.04 -6.81 3.32
N THR A 85 2.72 -6.94 3.45
CA THR A 85 1.82 -7.23 2.32
C THR A 85 1.01 -6.00 1.94
N VAL A 86 0.53 -5.99 0.70
CA VAL A 86 -0.37 -4.94 0.21
C VAL A 86 -1.66 -4.89 1.03
N GLY A 87 -2.14 -6.03 1.53
CA GLY A 87 -3.31 -6.09 2.42
C GLY A 87 -3.14 -5.30 3.72
N GLU A 88 -1.98 -5.40 4.37
CA GLU A 88 -1.65 -4.63 5.57
C GLU A 88 -1.69 -3.11 5.29
N LEU A 89 -1.14 -2.69 4.15
CA LEU A 89 -1.18 -1.28 3.73
C LEU A 89 -2.61 -0.82 3.45
N VAL A 90 -3.39 -1.60 2.71
CA VAL A 90 -4.79 -1.29 2.39
C VAL A 90 -5.62 -1.13 3.66
N GLY A 91 -5.48 -2.06 4.60
CA GLY A 91 -6.17 -1.99 5.90
C GLY A 91 -5.77 -0.75 6.70
N HIS A 92 -4.48 -0.40 6.70
CA HIS A 92 -4.00 0.84 7.32
C HIS A 92 -4.63 2.09 6.69
N ILE A 93 -4.67 2.17 5.36
CA ILE A 93 -5.28 3.30 4.63
C ILE A 93 -6.77 3.43 4.95
N VAL A 94 -7.54 2.34 4.86
CA VAL A 94 -8.98 2.37 5.14
C VAL A 94 -9.24 2.82 6.58
N THR A 95 -8.46 2.32 7.54
CA THR A 95 -8.58 2.71 8.95
C THR A 95 -8.27 4.20 9.15
N SER A 96 -7.19 4.69 8.54
CA SER A 96 -6.76 6.08 8.64
C SER A 96 -7.75 7.06 7.96
N LEU A 97 -8.33 6.67 6.82
CA LEU A 97 -9.38 7.43 6.14
C LEU A 97 -10.65 7.55 6.99
N ARG A 98 -11.00 6.51 7.74
CA ARG A 98 -12.15 6.51 8.66
C ARG A 98 -11.90 7.30 9.92
N ALA A 99 -10.68 7.26 10.47
CA ALA A 99 -10.31 8.03 11.64
C ALA A 99 -10.33 9.56 11.40
N SER A 100 -10.16 9.98 10.13
CA SER A 100 -10.20 11.38 9.70
C SER A 100 -11.56 11.86 9.18
N ALA A 101 -12.61 11.03 9.20
CA ALA A 101 -13.95 11.35 8.70
C ALA A 101 -14.92 11.70 9.84
#